data_AF-A0A8T3XEP3-F1
#
_entry.id   AF-A0A8T3XEP3-F1
#
_cell.length_a   1.000
_cell.length_b   1.000
_cell.length_c   1.000
_cell.angle_alpha   90.00
_cell.angle_beta   90.00
_cell.angle_gamma   90.00
#
_symmetry.space_group_name_H-M   'P 1'
#
loop_
_entity.id
_entity.type
_entity.pdbx_description
1 polymer ?
#
loop_
_entity_poly.entity_id
_entity_poly.type
_entity_poly.pdbx_seq_one_letter_code
_entity_poly.pdbx_strand_id
1 'polypeptide(L)'
;MQIDYLTYFLASIASYSGLLLGIILIKLAPEEQNPGKRYFILLQKIILLAALIFLLAFYKVELIISAIIILAAILLLNKKIIPEKTGFAYIFLGTIFYLSSKIFDLFVIEASLIFLFGVPTSSLIFNYKKKNYNDVFTKNLWFFVSAILIYFMF
;
A
#
# COMPACT_ATOMS: atom_id res chain seq x y z
N MET A 1 -0.82 7.91 -22.64
CA MET A 1 -2.11 7.21 -22.76
C MET A 1 -2.86 7.44 -21.48
N GLN A 2 -4.09 7.97 -21.55
CA GLN A 2 -4.91 8.18 -20.35
C GLN A 2 -5.52 6.83 -19.94
N ILE A 3 -5.43 6.49 -18.66
CA ILE A 3 -6.01 5.25 -18.14
C ILE A 3 -7.53 5.42 -18.07
N ASP A 4 -8.25 4.53 -18.74
CA ASP A 4 -9.70 4.52 -18.69
C ASP A 4 -10.22 4.08 -17.30
N TYR A 5 -11.47 4.42 -17.01
CA TYR A 5 -12.09 4.15 -15.72
C TYR A 5 -12.12 2.65 -15.39
N LEU A 6 -12.43 1.80 -16.37
CA LEU A 6 -12.55 0.37 -16.15
C LEU A 6 -11.19 -0.23 -15.75
N THR A 7 -10.13 0.13 -16.46
CA THR A 7 -8.74 -0.25 -16.18
C THR A 7 -8.31 0.26 -14.82
N TYR A 8 -8.61 1.52 -14.50
CA TYR A 8 -8.33 2.09 -13.18
C TYR A 8 -9.02 1.32 -12.05
N PHE A 9 -10.31 1.05 -12.20
CA PHE A 9 -11.11 0.33 -11.22
C PHE A 9 -10.63 -1.12 -11.04
N LEU A 10 -10.40 -1.85 -12.14
CA LEU A 10 -9.88 -3.21 -12.09
C LEU A 10 -8.48 -3.29 -11.49
N ALA A 11 -7.60 -2.34 -11.83
CA ALA A 11 -6.28 -2.23 -11.23
C ALA A 11 -6.37 -1.93 -9.73
N SER A 12 -7.34 -1.13 -9.27
CA SER A 12 -7.54 -0.87 -7.84
C SER A 12 -7.93 -2.15 -7.08
N ILE A 13 -8.80 -2.99 -7.68
CA ILE A 13 -9.15 -4.31 -7.14
C ILE A 13 -7.92 -5.22 -7.12
N ALA A 14 -7.16 -5.25 -8.23
CA ALA A 14 -5.95 -6.05 -8.33
C ALA A 14 -4.93 -5.63 -7.25
N SER A 15 -4.63 -4.35 -7.09
CA SER A 15 -3.77 -3.83 -6.04
C SER A 15 -4.26 -4.19 -4.63
N TYR A 16 -5.56 -4.09 -4.40
CA TYR A 16 -6.14 -4.43 -3.10
C TYR A 16 -6.10 -5.95 -2.79
N SER A 17 -6.11 -6.80 -3.82
CA SER A 17 -6.08 -8.26 -3.67
C SER A 17 -4.79 -8.81 -3.02
N GLY A 18 -3.74 -7.99 -2.90
CA GLY A 18 -2.54 -8.34 -2.14
C GLY A 18 -2.82 -8.71 -0.68
N LEU A 19 -3.86 -8.12 -0.07
CA LEU A 19 -4.36 -8.50 1.25
C LEU A 19 -4.85 -9.94 1.28
N LEU A 20 -5.56 -10.38 0.24
CA LEU A 20 -6.05 -11.75 0.13
C LEU A 20 -4.88 -12.72 0.00
N LEU A 21 -3.89 -12.38 -0.82
CA LEU A 21 -2.70 -13.21 -1.00
C LEU A 21 -1.95 -13.40 0.33
N GLY A 22 -1.73 -12.34 1.11
CA GLY A 22 -1.05 -12.50 2.40
C GLY A 22 -1.87 -13.32 3.41
N ILE A 23 -3.21 -13.21 3.43
CA ILE A 23 -4.06 -14.13 4.22
C ILE A 23 -3.83 -15.58 3.80
N ILE A 24 -3.77 -15.86 2.51
CA ILE A 24 -3.52 -17.22 1.98
C ILE A 24 -2.15 -17.71 2.47
N LEU A 25 -1.10 -16.90 2.36
CA LEU A 25 0.25 -17.28 2.79
C LEU A 25 0.31 -17.63 4.29
N ILE A 26 -0.33 -16.83 5.15
CA ILE A 26 -0.36 -17.12 6.59
C ILE A 26 -1.15 -18.40 6.88
N LYS A 27 -2.20 -18.70 6.10
CA LYS A 27 -2.95 -19.95 6.27
C LYS A 27 -2.10 -21.17 5.89
N LEU A 28 -1.21 -21.04 4.92
CA LEU A 28 -0.33 -22.12 4.49
C LEU A 28 0.80 -22.38 5.51
N ALA A 29 1.32 -21.33 6.14
CA ALA A 29 2.40 -21.43 7.13
C ALA A 29 2.15 -20.51 8.35
N PRO A 30 1.17 -20.83 9.22
CA PRO A 30 0.81 -20.00 10.37
C PRO A 30 1.94 -19.90 11.41
N GLU A 31 2.81 -20.89 11.49
CA GLU A 31 3.99 -20.93 12.34
C GLU A 31 5.02 -19.84 12.01
N GLU A 32 5.12 -19.43 10.74
CA GLU A 32 6.07 -18.42 10.26
C GLU A 32 5.63 -16.98 10.57
N GLN A 33 4.37 -16.79 10.96
CA GLN A 33 3.79 -15.46 11.15
C GLN A 33 4.48 -14.67 12.27
N ASN A 34 4.69 -15.32 13.43
CA ASN A 34 5.31 -14.70 14.60
C ASN A 34 6.79 -14.36 14.39
N PRO A 35 7.67 -15.30 13.96
CA PRO A 35 9.07 -14.99 13.68
C PRO A 35 9.20 -13.99 12.51
N GLY A 36 8.33 -14.08 11.51
CA GLY A 36 8.29 -13.20 10.33
C GLY A 36 7.90 -11.74 10.64
N LYS A 37 7.32 -11.44 11.80
CA LYS A 37 6.73 -10.13 12.11
C LYS A 37 7.66 -8.94 11.86
N ARG A 38 8.92 -9.03 12.31
CA ARG A 38 9.91 -7.96 12.11
C ARG A 38 10.21 -7.73 10.63
N TYR A 39 10.26 -8.80 9.84
CA TYR A 39 10.53 -8.75 8.41
C TYR A 39 9.33 -8.20 7.65
N PHE A 40 8.10 -8.55 8.02
CA PHE A 40 6.89 -7.96 7.43
C PHE A 40 6.81 -6.45 7.66
N ILE A 41 7.12 -5.98 8.88
CA ILE A 41 7.18 -4.54 9.19
C ILE A 41 8.26 -3.85 8.36
N LEU A 42 9.44 -4.45 8.22
CA LEU A 42 10.51 -3.90 7.40
C LEU A 42 10.09 -3.83 5.92
N LEU A 43 9.45 -4.89 5.42
CA LEU A 43 9.00 -4.99 4.04
C LEU A 43 7.93 -3.93 3.72
N GLN A 44 6.94 -3.73 4.61
CA GLN A 44 5.97 -2.63 4.47
C GLN A 44 6.66 -1.27 4.30
N LYS A 45 7.68 -0.98 5.12
CA LYS A 45 8.41 0.28 5.07
C LYS A 45 9.19 0.45 3.77
N ILE A 46 9.86 -0.61 3.32
CA ILE A 46 10.62 -0.60 2.06
C ILE A 46 9.67 -0.35 0.90
N ILE A 47 8.54 -1.05 0.85
CA ILE A 47 7.56 -0.90 -0.24
C ILE A 47 6.95 0.51 -0.23
N LEU A 48 6.58 1.04 0.94
CA LEU A 48 6.05 2.40 1.05
C LEU A 48 7.06 3.45 0.62
N LEU A 49 8.33 3.26 0.99
CA LEU A 49 9.42 4.13 0.57
C LEU A 49 9.65 4.04 -0.95
N ALA A 50 9.60 2.84 -1.52
CA ALA A 50 9.72 2.63 -2.96
C ALA A 50 8.60 3.35 -3.72
N ALA A 51 7.34 3.22 -3.27
CA ALA A 51 6.19 3.92 -3.85
C ALA A 51 6.39 5.44 -3.86
N LEU A 52 6.91 5.99 -2.76
CA LEU A 52 7.24 7.41 -2.71
C LEU A 52 8.36 7.81 -3.65
N ILE A 53 9.43 7.03 -3.73
CA ILE A 53 10.57 7.30 -4.60
C ILE A 53 10.15 7.29 -6.07
N PHE A 54 9.38 6.28 -6.49
CA PHE A 54 8.89 6.20 -7.87
C PHE A 54 7.97 7.36 -8.22
N LEU A 55 7.02 7.69 -7.34
CA LEU A 55 6.16 8.87 -7.52
C LEU A 55 7.00 10.15 -7.73
N LEU A 56 7.96 10.43 -6.85
CA LEU A 56 8.78 11.64 -6.92
C LEU A 56 9.68 11.67 -8.16
N ALA A 57 10.25 10.53 -8.53
CA ALA A 57 11.13 10.40 -9.70
C ALA A 57 10.37 10.68 -11.00
N PHE A 58 9.16 10.13 -11.17
CA PHE A 58 8.36 10.31 -12.37
C PHE A 58 7.77 11.73 -12.49
N TYR A 59 7.42 12.36 -11.38
CA TYR A 59 6.97 13.76 -11.37
C TYR A 59 8.10 14.79 -11.48
N LYS A 60 9.36 14.34 -11.57
CA LYS A 60 10.56 15.19 -11.68
C LYS A 60 10.60 16.28 -10.61
N VAL A 61 10.21 15.93 -9.38
CA VAL A 61 10.26 16.85 -8.25
C VAL A 61 11.71 17.20 -7.94
N GLU A 62 11.98 18.48 -7.65
CA GLU A 62 13.31 18.97 -7.28
C GLU A 62 13.97 18.10 -6.20
N LEU A 63 15.28 17.82 -6.36
CA LEU A 63 16.05 16.88 -5.52
C LEU A 63 15.96 17.23 -4.02
N ILE A 64 15.96 18.52 -3.69
CA ILE A 64 15.88 18.98 -2.30
C ILE A 64 14.51 18.69 -1.71
N ILE A 65 13.45 18.93 -2.48
CA ILE A 65 12.06 18.68 -2.06
C ILE A 65 11.82 17.17 -1.92
N SER A 66 12.32 16.37 -2.86
CA SER A 66 12.20 14.92 -2.80
C SER A 66 12.96 14.34 -1.59
N ALA A 67 14.16 14.84 -1.30
CA ALA A 67 14.91 14.46 -0.10
C ALA A 67 14.17 14.81 1.20
N ILE A 68 13.52 15.98 1.27
CA ILE A 68 12.71 16.37 2.44
C ILE A 68 11.48 15.46 2.60
N ILE A 69 10.77 15.16 1.50
CA ILE A 69 9.59 14.28 1.53
C ILE A 69 10.00 12.86 1.95
N ILE A 70 11.10 12.35 1.42
CA ILE A 70 11.66 11.04 1.79
C ILE A 70 12.06 11.03 3.26
N LEU A 71 12.75 12.07 3.74
CA LEU A 71 13.15 12.17 5.15
C LEU A 71 11.91 12.23 6.07
N ALA A 72 10.90 13.01 5.71
CA ALA A 72 9.64 13.07 6.44
C ALA A 72 8.93 11.71 6.47
N ALA A 73 8.90 10.99 5.34
CA ALA A 73 8.35 9.64 5.26
C ALA A 73 9.14 8.65 6.14
N ILE A 74 10.47 8.69 6.13
CA ILE A 74 11.33 7.86 6.99
C ILE A 74 11.08 8.16 8.48
N LEU A 75 10.95 9.44 8.84
CA LEU A 75 10.65 9.87 10.22
C LEU A 75 9.26 9.43 10.65
N LEU A 76 8.26 9.49 9.76
CA LEU A 76 6.92 8.95 10.01
C LEU A 76 6.94 7.41 10.14
N LEU A 77 7.82 6.72 9.41
CA LEU A 77 7.98 5.26 9.51
C LEU A 77 8.79 4.82 10.74
N ASN A 78 9.29 5.75 11.55
CA ASN A 78 10.02 5.43 12.77
C ASN A 78 9.05 4.88 13.85
N LYS A 79 9.56 4.04 14.77
CA LYS A 79 8.82 3.05 15.62
C LYS A 79 7.49 3.48 16.29
N LYS A 80 7.15 4.77 16.36
CA LYS A 80 5.94 5.28 17.01
C LYS A 80 4.67 5.14 16.17
N ILE A 81 4.77 5.13 14.83
CA ILE A 81 3.60 4.99 13.95
C ILE A 81 3.65 3.59 13.35
N ILE A 82 2.84 2.68 13.88
CA ILE A 82 2.69 1.33 13.34
C ILE A 82 1.66 1.42 12.22
N PRO A 83 2.04 1.25 10.93
CA PRO A 83 1.12 1.38 9.79
C PRO A 83 -0.08 0.43 9.91
N GLU A 84 0.12 -0.71 10.56
CA GLU A 84 -0.87 -1.77 10.80
C GLU A 84 -2.09 -1.30 11.60
N LYS A 85 -1.93 -0.27 12.45
CA LYS A 85 -2.99 0.20 13.36
C LYS A 85 -3.86 1.28 12.77
N THR A 86 -3.42 1.92 11.69
CA THR A 86 -4.10 3.09 11.16
C THR A 86 -4.41 2.89 9.68
N GLY A 87 -5.69 3.03 9.31
CA GLY A 87 -6.12 3.04 7.90
C GLY A 87 -5.44 4.13 7.05
N PHE A 88 -4.70 5.05 7.68
CA PHE A 88 -3.89 6.09 7.05
C PHE A 88 -2.93 5.58 5.99
N ALA A 89 -2.29 4.42 6.18
CA ALA A 89 -1.38 3.88 5.17
C ALA A 89 -2.10 3.62 3.85
N TYR A 90 -3.30 3.05 3.89
CA TYR A 90 -4.10 2.79 2.69
C TYR A 90 -4.77 4.03 2.12
N ILE A 91 -5.13 5.02 2.94
CA ILE A 91 -5.54 6.34 2.44
C ILE A 91 -4.43 6.92 1.57
N PHE A 92 -3.21 6.95 2.11
CA PHE A 92 -2.03 7.47 1.44
C PHE A 92 -1.69 6.68 0.17
N LEU A 93 -1.73 5.35 0.21
CA LEU A 93 -1.52 4.51 -0.96
C LEU A 93 -2.61 4.71 -2.02
N GLY A 94 -3.87 4.95 -1.65
CA GLY A 94 -4.93 5.28 -2.62
C GLY A 94 -4.72 6.66 -3.26
N THR A 95 -4.18 7.63 -2.52
CA THR A 95 -3.73 8.90 -3.10
C THR A 95 -2.58 8.71 -4.09
N ILE A 96 -1.56 7.91 -3.72
CA ILE A 96 -0.45 7.56 -4.63
C ILE A 96 -0.99 6.86 -5.89
N PHE A 97 -1.91 5.92 -5.73
CA PHE A 97 -2.56 5.19 -6.82
C PHE A 97 -3.33 6.11 -7.77
N TYR A 98 -4.02 7.12 -7.25
CA TYR A 98 -4.64 8.14 -8.07
C TYR A 98 -3.60 8.99 -8.82
N LEU A 99 -2.58 9.51 -8.12
CA LEU A 99 -1.55 10.34 -8.74
C LEU A 99 -0.81 9.59 -9.85
N SER A 100 -0.49 8.31 -9.61
CA SER A 100 0.21 7.47 -10.59
C SER A 100 -0.60 7.23 -11.86
N SER A 101 -1.94 7.26 -11.80
CA SER A 101 -2.82 7.04 -12.97
C SER A 101 -2.60 8.03 -14.12
N LYS A 102 -1.96 9.17 -13.87
CA LYS A 102 -1.65 10.16 -14.90
C LYS A 102 -0.47 9.74 -15.79
N ILE A 103 0.33 8.76 -15.38
CA ILE A 103 1.49 8.24 -16.12
C ILE A 103 1.43 6.70 -16.13
N PHE A 104 1.23 6.10 -17.30
CA PHE A 104 0.97 4.66 -17.43
C PHE A 104 2.04 3.77 -16.76
N ASP A 105 3.33 4.03 -17.02
CA ASP A 105 4.41 3.20 -16.47
C ASP A 105 4.45 3.30 -14.94
N LEU A 106 4.29 4.50 -14.39
CA LEU A 106 4.23 4.74 -12.95
C LEU A 106 2.99 4.05 -12.35
N PHE A 107 1.84 4.10 -13.02
CA PHE A 107 0.63 3.44 -12.56
C PHE A 107 0.82 1.93 -12.37
N VAL A 108 1.44 1.27 -13.35
CA VAL A 108 1.72 -0.17 -13.27
C VAL A 108 2.67 -0.49 -12.12
N ILE A 109 3.72 0.33 -11.95
CA ILE A 109 4.68 0.18 -10.84
C ILE A 109 3.97 0.35 -9.49
N GLU A 110 3.24 1.44 -9.30
CA GLU A 110 2.56 1.72 -8.03
C GLU A 110 1.47 0.70 -7.72
N ALA A 111 0.68 0.28 -8.73
CA ALA A 111 -0.33 -0.75 -8.56
C ALA A 111 0.29 -2.06 -8.04
N SER A 112 1.46 -2.42 -8.56
CA SER A 112 2.22 -3.61 -8.16
C SER A 112 2.81 -3.46 -6.75
N LEU A 113 3.35 -2.28 -6.41
CA LEU A 113 3.87 -2.00 -5.08
C LEU A 113 2.75 -2.03 -4.03
N ILE A 114 1.58 -1.49 -4.32
CA ILE A 114 0.42 -1.53 -3.42
C ILE A 114 -0.06 -2.97 -3.21
N PHE A 115 -0.09 -3.78 -4.27
CA PHE A 115 -0.33 -5.22 -4.15
C PHE A 115 0.67 -5.88 -3.20
N LEU A 116 1.96 -5.67 -3.43
CA LEU A 116 3.01 -6.23 -2.58
C LEU A 116 2.94 -5.69 -1.15
N PHE A 117 2.49 -4.45 -0.92
CA PHE A 117 2.27 -3.89 0.41
C PHE A 117 1.13 -4.60 1.15
N GLY A 118 0.09 -5.04 0.43
CA GLY A 118 -1.03 -5.78 1.01
C GLY A 118 -0.62 -7.12 1.63
N VAL A 119 0.39 -7.78 1.08
CA VAL A 119 0.88 -9.08 1.57
C VAL A 119 1.38 -8.99 3.03
N PRO A 120 2.44 -8.24 3.37
CA PRO A 120 2.90 -8.13 4.75
C PRO A 120 1.87 -7.45 5.65
N THR A 121 1.01 -6.58 5.11
CA THR A 121 -0.04 -5.93 5.91
C THR A 121 -1.06 -6.91 6.46
N SER A 122 -1.57 -7.79 5.59
CA SER A 122 -2.46 -8.85 6.05
C SER A 122 -1.73 -9.83 6.98
N SER A 123 -0.45 -10.14 6.73
CA SER A 123 0.43 -10.91 7.64
C SER A 123 0.55 -10.34 9.05
N LEU A 124 0.39 -9.04 9.21
CA LEU A 124 0.49 -8.38 10.51
C LEU A 124 -0.87 -8.24 11.22
N ILE A 125 -1.95 -8.03 10.46
CA ILE A 125 -3.30 -7.79 11.00
C ILE A 125 -4.06 -9.09 11.25
N PHE A 126 -3.92 -10.05 10.34
CA PHE A 126 -4.64 -11.31 10.41
C PHE A 126 -4.15 -12.12 11.62
N ASN A 127 -5.08 -12.74 12.33
CA ASN A 127 -4.78 -13.64 13.43
C ASN A 127 -5.43 -14.98 13.13
N TYR A 128 -4.60 -15.99 12.84
CA TYR A 128 -5.07 -17.32 12.46
C TYR A 128 -6.03 -17.94 13.49
N LYS A 129 -5.76 -17.75 14.79
CA LYS A 129 -6.61 -18.28 15.88
C LYS A 129 -7.96 -17.57 15.96
N LYS A 130 -8.01 -16.27 15.69
CA LYS A 130 -9.24 -15.47 15.76
C LYS A 130 -10.03 -15.44 14.45
N LYS A 131 -9.44 -15.89 13.34
CA LYS A 131 -10.05 -15.88 11.99
C LYS A 131 -10.67 -14.52 11.60
N ASN A 132 -9.99 -13.42 11.96
CA ASN A 132 -10.49 -12.06 11.79
C ASN A 132 -10.32 -11.52 10.35
N TYR A 133 -10.81 -12.26 9.35
CA TYR A 133 -10.69 -11.89 7.93
C TYR A 133 -11.29 -10.51 7.65
N ASN A 134 -12.47 -10.25 8.21
CA ASN A 134 -13.20 -9.00 7.98
C ASN A 134 -12.43 -7.79 8.48
N ASP A 135 -11.69 -7.90 9.59
CA ASP A 135 -10.88 -6.81 10.12
C ASP A 135 -9.77 -6.40 9.15
N VAL A 136 -9.18 -7.38 8.44
CA VAL A 136 -8.12 -7.12 7.46
C VAL A 136 -8.66 -6.29 6.30
N PHE A 137 -9.85 -6.61 5.79
CA PHE A 137 -10.42 -5.86 4.67
C PHE A 137 -11.01 -4.52 5.13
N THR A 138 -11.87 -4.52 6.15
CA THR A 138 -12.59 -3.30 6.59
C THR A 138 -11.66 -2.17 7.01
N LYS A 139 -10.56 -2.46 7.73
CA LYS A 139 -9.59 -1.43 8.14
C LYS A 139 -8.84 -0.79 6.97
N ASN A 140 -8.76 -1.50 5.84
CA ASN A 140 -8.03 -1.07 4.66
C ASN A 140 -8.95 -0.59 3.52
N LEU A 141 -10.29 -0.66 3.68
CA LEU A 141 -11.25 -0.14 2.70
C LEU A 141 -11.06 1.34 2.37
N TRP A 142 -10.43 2.10 3.27
CA TRP A 142 -10.05 3.49 3.06
C TRP A 142 -9.18 3.71 1.81
N PHE A 143 -8.53 2.66 1.30
CA PHE A 143 -7.89 2.64 -0.02
C PHE A 143 -8.84 3.06 -1.14
N PHE A 144 -9.99 2.40 -1.24
CA PHE A 144 -10.96 2.67 -2.28
C PHE A 144 -11.60 4.03 -2.10
N VAL A 145 -11.77 4.46 -0.84
CA VAL A 145 -12.27 5.79 -0.53
C VAL A 145 -11.35 6.84 -1.14
N SER A 146 -10.04 6.79 -0.91
CA SER A 146 -9.14 7.77 -1.53
C SER A 146 -8.94 7.55 -3.03
N ALA A 147 -8.76 6.32 -3.51
CA ALA A 147 -8.58 6.05 -4.94
C ALA A 147 -9.79 6.50 -5.78
N ILE A 148 -11.00 6.10 -5.38
CA ILE A 148 -12.23 6.34 -6.17
C ILE A 148 -12.73 7.77 -5.97
N LEU A 149 -12.79 8.30 -4.73
CA LEU A 149 -13.29 9.67 -4.52
C LEU A 149 -12.42 10.69 -5.23
N ILE A 150 -11.09 10.54 -5.15
CA ILE A 150 -10.18 11.50 -5.79
C ILE A 150 -10.32 11.42 -7.33
N TYR A 151 -10.51 10.21 -7.88
CA TYR A 151 -10.74 10.04 -9.33
C TYR A 151 -12.00 10.75 -9.84
N PHE A 152 -13.10 10.76 -9.08
CA PHE A 152 -14.32 11.46 -9.49
C PHE A 152 -14.26 12.98 -9.30
N MET A 153 -13.38 13.46 -8.41
CA MET A 153 -13.22 14.89 -8.16
C MET A 153 -12.32 15.59 -9.19
N PHE A 154 -11.45 14.87 -9.90
CA PHE A 154 -10.39 15.43 -10.75
C PHE A 154 -10.07 14.60 -12.00
#